data_AF-A0AAV2Z3E9-F1
#
_entry.id   AF-A0AAV2Z3E9-F1
#
_cell.length_a   1.000
_cell.length_b   1.000
_cell.length_c   1.000
_cell.angle_alpha   90.00
_cell.angle_beta   90.00
_cell.angle_gamma   90.00
#
_symmetry.space_group_name_H-M   'P 1'
#
loop_
_entity.id
_entity.type
_entity.pdbx_description
1 polymer ?
#
loop_
_entity_poly.entity_id
_entity_poly.type
_entity_poly.pdbx_seq_one_letter_code
_entity_poly.pdbx_strand_id
1 'polypeptide(L)'
;MRTPAATNSSSGANAVTPVNTRSRSVKERQLALVEDKGAELQPLDDREIQVDDDWEDKLNLQVKIMNVVGTVDLKTPLELKTIALHARNAEYNPKRFSAVIMRLRDPKTTALIFGSGKIVITGGTSEESCRLAARKFTRVIQKLGFPARFTEFKVRNVMGTCDVRFPIRLEGLLNDHARFSSYEPELFPGLIYKLVEPKLTLLIFVSGKIVLCGARDSVHLNQAIDKMYPVLLQYRKMTAPPSLVTGRTGFEENEDIDRIEPSAIV
;
A
#
# COMPACT_ATOMS: atom_id res chain seq x y z
N MET A 1 -38.87 42.16 55.56
CA MET A 1 -38.39 43.52 55.23
C MET A 1 -37.39 43.42 54.07
N ARG A 2 -37.68 44.11 52.96
CA ARG A 2 -36.82 44.68 51.87
C ARG A 2 -35.60 43.89 51.32
N THR A 3 -35.76 43.29 50.12
CA THR A 3 -35.09 43.46 48.77
C THR A 3 -33.60 43.97 48.64
N PRO A 4 -32.90 43.85 47.47
CA PRO A 4 -32.02 42.75 47.03
C PRO A 4 -30.67 43.24 46.37
N ALA A 5 -30.01 42.36 45.59
CA ALA A 5 -28.96 42.60 44.55
C ALA A 5 -27.47 42.58 44.97
N ALA A 6 -26.65 41.70 44.38
CA ALA A 6 -25.89 41.98 43.15
C ALA A 6 -24.91 40.82 42.83
N THR A 7 -24.83 40.54 41.53
CA THR A 7 -23.92 39.66 40.80
C THR A 7 -22.45 40.04 40.98
N ASN A 8 -21.55 39.04 41.05
CA ASN A 8 -20.18 39.22 40.58
C ASN A 8 -19.64 37.93 39.97
N SER A 9 -19.36 38.02 38.68
CA SER A 9 -18.60 37.10 37.85
C SER A 9 -17.10 37.27 38.11
N SER A 10 -16.40 36.18 38.44
CA SER A 10 -14.94 36.11 38.31
C SER A 10 -14.55 34.80 37.66
N SER A 11 -14.05 34.94 36.44
CA SER A 11 -13.40 33.96 35.57
C SER A 11 -12.41 33.06 36.31
N GLY A 12 -12.70 31.76 36.34
CA GLY A 12 -11.72 30.73 36.70
C GLY A 12 -10.74 30.52 35.55
N ALA A 13 -9.49 30.91 35.75
CA ALA A 13 -8.38 30.51 34.90
C ALA A 13 -8.10 29.02 35.11
N ASN A 14 -8.46 28.18 34.15
CA ASN A 14 -7.99 26.80 34.10
C ASN A 14 -6.55 26.80 33.58
N ALA A 15 -5.60 26.54 34.48
CA ALA A 15 -4.22 26.28 34.14
C ALA A 15 -4.14 24.97 33.35
N VAL A 16 -3.80 25.07 32.06
CA VAL A 16 -3.43 23.93 31.22
C VAL A 16 -2.01 23.52 31.62
N THR A 17 -1.88 22.31 32.17
CA THR A 17 -0.59 21.66 32.42
C THR A 17 0.15 21.47 31.09
N PRO A 18 1.43 21.82 30.96
CA PRO A 18 2.15 21.63 29.71
C PRO A 18 2.37 20.13 29.48
N VAL A 19 1.88 19.63 28.34
CA VAL A 19 2.24 18.31 27.82
C VAL A 19 3.72 18.35 27.49
N ASN A 20 4.48 17.45 28.11
CA ASN A 20 5.92 17.35 27.94
C ASN A 20 6.22 16.64 26.61
N THR A 21 6.27 17.41 25.52
CA THR A 21 6.65 16.97 24.17
C THR A 21 8.10 16.48 24.19
N ARG A 22 8.33 15.19 23.94
CA ARG A 22 9.67 14.59 23.91
C ARG A 22 10.22 14.69 22.49
N SER A 23 10.67 15.89 22.13
CA SER A 23 11.44 16.15 20.91
C SER A 23 12.59 15.16 20.75
N ARG A 24 12.63 14.42 19.63
CA ARG A 24 13.77 13.57 19.23
C ARG A 24 14.59 14.26 18.15
N SER A 25 15.89 14.36 18.38
CA SER A 25 16.88 14.87 17.41
C SER A 25 17.34 13.73 16.48
N VAL A 26 17.18 13.89 15.17
CA VAL A 26 17.80 13.02 14.16
C VAL A 26 18.96 13.78 13.51
N LYS A 27 20.14 13.15 13.43
CA LYS A 27 21.32 13.73 12.78
C LYS A 27 21.31 13.37 11.29
N GLU A 28 21.16 14.37 10.42
CA GLU A 28 21.33 14.22 8.96
C GLU A 28 22.75 14.65 8.56
N ARG A 29 23.48 13.79 7.84
CA ARG A 29 24.77 14.17 7.23
C ARG A 29 24.51 14.70 5.81
N GLN A 30 24.89 15.94 5.53
CA GLN A 30 24.89 16.50 4.17
C GLN A 30 26.32 16.86 3.70
N LEU A 31 26.62 16.56 2.44
CA LEU A 31 27.78 17.08 1.71
C LEU A 31 27.27 18.18 0.76
N ALA A 32 27.86 19.38 0.84
CA ALA A 32 27.57 20.49 -0.06
C ALA A 32 28.75 20.73 -1.01
N LEU A 33 28.46 21.02 -2.28
CA LEU A 33 29.43 21.54 -3.24
C LEU A 33 29.62 23.03 -2.98
N VAL A 34 30.83 23.45 -2.59
CA VAL A 34 31.21 24.86 -2.56
C VAL A 34 31.68 25.24 -3.96
N GLU A 35 31.01 26.20 -4.59
CA GLU A 35 31.50 26.83 -5.80
C GLU A 35 32.70 27.72 -5.44
N ASP A 36 33.91 27.17 -5.49
CA ASP A 36 35.03 27.93 -6.02
C ASP A 36 36.14 27.01 -6.53
N LYS A 37 36.86 27.48 -7.55
CA LYS A 37 37.86 26.70 -8.30
C LYS A 37 39.02 26.27 -7.39
N GLY A 38 38.98 25.00 -6.92
CA GLY A 38 40.17 24.24 -6.52
C GLY A 38 40.41 23.95 -5.04
N ALA A 39 39.39 23.65 -4.23
CA ALA A 39 39.61 23.19 -2.83
C ALA A 39 38.69 22.03 -2.40
N GLU A 40 39.24 21.16 -1.54
CA GLU A 40 38.66 19.91 -1.00
C GLU A 40 37.30 20.08 -0.26
N LEU A 41 36.50 19.01 -0.29
CA LEU A 41 35.24 18.86 0.46
C LEU A 41 35.50 18.93 1.98
N GLN A 42 34.85 19.87 2.67
CA GLN A 42 34.80 19.88 4.14
C GLN A 42 33.36 19.60 4.64
N PRO A 43 33.19 18.76 5.68
CA PRO A 43 31.89 18.54 6.30
C PRO A 43 31.44 19.80 7.07
N LEU A 44 30.21 20.26 6.81
CA LEU A 44 29.53 21.27 7.63
C LEU A 44 28.75 20.57 8.76
N ASP A 45 28.73 21.22 9.93
CA ASP A 45 28.20 20.67 11.19
C ASP A 45 26.75 20.17 11.10
N ASP A 46 26.50 19.06 11.82
CA ASP A 46 25.21 18.38 11.98
C ASP A 46 24.08 19.38 12.27
N ARG A 47 23.08 19.51 11.38
CA ARG A 47 21.84 20.20 11.72
C ARG A 47 20.91 19.25 12.47
N GLU A 48 20.57 19.60 13.72
CA GLU A 48 19.49 18.94 14.44
C GLU A 48 18.15 19.33 13.80
N ILE A 49 17.47 18.35 13.20
CA ILE A 49 16.08 18.50 12.78
C ILE A 49 15.20 18.22 13.99
N GLN A 50 14.47 19.23 14.46
CA GLN A 50 13.39 19.03 15.42
C GLN A 50 12.21 18.41 14.68
N VAL A 51 11.95 17.13 14.96
CA VAL A 51 10.73 16.47 14.52
C VAL A 51 9.70 16.70 15.63
N ASP A 52 8.74 17.60 15.40
CA ASP A 52 7.61 17.81 16.33
C ASP A 52 6.84 16.50 16.49
N ASP A 53 6.57 16.06 17.73
CA ASP A 53 5.88 14.80 18.05
C ASP A 53 4.48 14.67 17.40
N ASP A 54 3.90 15.77 16.90
CA ASP A 54 2.60 15.81 16.20
C ASP A 54 2.67 15.37 14.71
N TRP A 55 3.81 14.92 14.21
CA TRP A 55 3.96 14.47 12.81
C TRP A 55 3.15 13.19 12.51
N GLU A 56 2.95 12.33 13.51
CA GLU A 56 2.14 11.10 13.40
C GLU A 56 0.66 11.42 13.11
N ASP A 57 0.12 12.49 13.73
CA ASP A 57 -1.27 12.92 13.54
C ASP A 57 -1.48 13.82 12.31
N LYS A 58 -0.47 14.60 11.89
CA LYS A 58 -0.59 15.57 10.77
C LYS A 58 -0.53 14.95 9.37
N LEU A 59 0.08 13.78 9.19
CA LEU A 59 0.32 13.21 7.85
C LEU A 59 -0.70 12.17 7.41
N ASN A 60 -1.50 11.61 8.33
CA ASN A 60 -2.52 10.57 8.06
C ASN A 60 -2.11 9.65 6.90
N LEU A 61 -0.93 9.01 7.01
CA LEU A 61 -0.36 8.12 5.99
C LEU A 61 -1.21 6.85 5.90
N GLN A 62 -2.38 6.99 5.29
CA GLN A 62 -3.33 5.92 5.20
C GLN A 62 -2.95 5.00 4.04
N VAL A 63 -2.64 3.74 4.36
CA VAL A 63 -2.52 2.70 3.34
C VAL A 63 -3.90 2.44 2.75
N LYS A 64 -4.03 2.66 1.44
CA LYS A 64 -5.23 2.29 0.69
C LYS A 64 -5.05 0.89 0.12
N ILE A 65 -5.93 -0.04 0.47
CA ILE A 65 -5.92 -1.38 -0.11
C ILE A 65 -6.41 -1.27 -1.57
N MET A 66 -5.58 -1.75 -2.49
CA MET A 66 -5.88 -1.71 -3.92
C MET A 66 -6.35 -3.07 -4.45
N ASN A 67 -5.80 -4.16 -3.91
CA ASN A 67 -6.17 -5.50 -4.35
C ASN A 67 -5.97 -6.53 -3.24
N VAL A 68 -6.88 -7.50 -3.19
CA VAL A 68 -6.84 -8.66 -2.31
C VAL A 68 -7.00 -9.92 -3.15
N VAL A 69 -6.00 -10.78 -3.09
CA VAL A 69 -6.01 -12.09 -3.73
C VAL A 69 -6.39 -13.14 -2.71
N GLY A 70 -7.50 -13.83 -2.96
CA GLY A 70 -8.03 -14.90 -2.12
C GLY A 70 -7.95 -16.25 -2.82
N THR A 71 -7.89 -17.31 -2.02
CA THR A 71 -8.02 -18.70 -2.50
C THR A 71 -9.11 -19.43 -1.72
N VAL A 72 -9.82 -20.31 -2.39
CA VAL A 72 -10.80 -21.22 -1.77
C VAL A 72 -10.65 -22.60 -2.40
N ASP A 73 -10.90 -23.65 -1.61
CA ASP A 73 -10.91 -25.03 -2.09
C ASP A 73 -12.32 -25.59 -2.00
N LEU A 74 -12.86 -26.04 -3.15
CA LEU A 74 -14.19 -26.62 -3.24
C LEU A 74 -14.25 -28.09 -2.78
N LYS A 75 -13.09 -28.74 -2.58
CA LYS A 75 -12.95 -30.16 -2.20
C LYS A 75 -13.69 -31.11 -3.15
N THR A 76 -13.74 -30.78 -4.43
CA THR A 76 -14.44 -31.55 -5.46
C THR A 76 -13.78 -31.29 -6.82
N PRO A 77 -13.47 -32.35 -7.60
CA PRO A 77 -12.96 -32.17 -8.96
C PRO A 77 -14.03 -31.55 -9.86
N LEU A 78 -13.60 -30.67 -10.77
CA LEU A 78 -14.49 -29.89 -11.62
C LEU A 78 -14.22 -30.17 -13.09
N GLU A 79 -15.29 -30.42 -13.84
CA GLU A 79 -15.21 -30.51 -15.29
C GLU A 79 -15.30 -29.10 -15.90
N LEU A 80 -14.13 -28.55 -16.23
CA LEU A 80 -13.99 -27.17 -16.70
C LEU A 80 -14.78 -26.86 -17.98
N LYS A 81 -14.89 -27.82 -18.90
CA LYS A 81 -15.68 -27.67 -20.14
C LYS A 81 -17.16 -27.45 -19.84
N THR A 82 -17.71 -28.25 -18.93
CA THR A 82 -19.11 -28.15 -18.49
C THR A 82 -19.38 -26.83 -17.81
N ILE A 83 -18.45 -26.34 -16.98
CA ILE A 83 -18.56 -25.01 -16.37
C ILE A 83 -18.56 -23.92 -17.44
N ALA A 84 -17.61 -23.94 -18.38
CA ALA A 84 -17.50 -22.92 -19.42
C ALA A 84 -18.72 -22.86 -20.35
N LEU A 85 -19.34 -24.01 -20.63
CA LEU A 85 -20.51 -24.08 -21.52
C LEU A 85 -21.79 -23.53 -20.87
N HIS A 86 -21.96 -23.74 -19.57
CA HIS A 86 -23.21 -23.40 -18.86
C HIS A 86 -23.13 -22.14 -18.02
N ALA A 87 -21.93 -21.71 -17.62
CA ALA A 87 -21.75 -20.50 -16.84
C ALA A 87 -21.71 -19.25 -17.74
N ARG A 88 -22.47 -18.22 -17.34
CA ARG A 88 -22.36 -16.90 -17.96
C ARG A 88 -21.05 -16.24 -17.56
N ASN A 89 -20.46 -15.46 -18.47
CA ASN A 89 -19.21 -14.72 -18.25
C ASN A 89 -18.05 -15.64 -17.81
N ALA A 90 -17.99 -16.83 -18.41
CA ALA A 90 -16.90 -17.78 -18.23
C ALA A 90 -16.15 -17.95 -19.56
N GLU A 91 -14.83 -17.85 -19.49
CA GLU A 91 -13.92 -18.04 -20.63
C GLU A 91 -13.03 -19.25 -20.33
N TYR A 92 -12.86 -20.14 -21.31
CA TYR A 92 -12.00 -21.31 -21.15
C TYR A 92 -11.25 -21.62 -22.44
N ASN A 93 -9.91 -21.55 -22.37
CA ASN A 93 -9.03 -21.95 -23.46
C ASN A 93 -7.87 -22.80 -22.89
N PRO A 94 -8.00 -24.14 -22.86
CA PRO A 94 -7.01 -25.02 -22.24
C PRO A 94 -5.63 -24.98 -22.92
N LYS A 95 -5.54 -24.56 -24.18
CA LYS A 95 -4.25 -24.39 -24.88
C LYS A 95 -3.48 -23.17 -24.35
N ARG A 96 -4.20 -22.15 -23.87
CA ARG A 96 -3.61 -20.92 -23.31
C ARG A 96 -3.42 -21.03 -21.81
N PHE A 97 -4.43 -21.52 -21.09
CA PHE A 97 -4.42 -21.57 -19.64
C PHE A 97 -5.40 -22.63 -19.12
N SER A 98 -4.93 -23.53 -18.26
CA SER A 98 -5.70 -24.69 -17.75
C SER A 98 -6.66 -24.33 -16.60
N ALA A 99 -7.36 -23.21 -16.71
CA ALA A 99 -8.38 -22.77 -15.75
C ALA A 99 -9.51 -22.04 -16.47
N VAL A 100 -10.71 -22.12 -15.91
CA VAL A 100 -11.85 -21.30 -16.34
C VAL A 100 -11.72 -19.93 -15.70
N ILE A 101 -11.76 -18.87 -16.52
CA ILE A 101 -11.78 -17.49 -16.07
C ILE A 101 -13.24 -17.08 -15.95
N MET A 102 -13.72 -16.81 -14.74
CA MET A 102 -15.10 -16.37 -14.50
C MET A 102 -15.11 -14.98 -13.89
N ARG A 103 -15.99 -14.10 -14.39
CA ARG A 103 -16.05 -12.70 -13.94
C ARG A 103 -17.37 -12.37 -13.26
N LEU A 104 -17.28 -11.63 -12.16
CA LEU A 104 -18.40 -11.13 -11.40
C LEU A 104 -18.40 -9.60 -11.43
N ARG A 105 -19.59 -9.00 -11.57
CA ARG A 105 -19.76 -7.53 -11.57
C ARG A 105 -19.78 -6.93 -10.17
N ASP A 106 -20.43 -7.61 -9.23
CA ASP A 106 -20.56 -7.17 -7.85
C ASP A 106 -20.28 -8.33 -6.87
N PRO A 107 -19.21 -8.27 -6.07
CA PRO A 107 -18.09 -7.33 -6.21
C PRO A 107 -17.35 -7.56 -7.54
N LYS A 108 -16.79 -6.50 -8.13
CA LYS A 108 -16.03 -6.56 -9.40
C LYS A 108 -14.79 -7.42 -9.21
N THR A 109 -14.87 -8.70 -9.56
CA THR A 109 -13.85 -9.69 -9.24
C THR A 109 -13.72 -10.72 -10.35
N THR A 110 -12.53 -11.31 -10.47
CA THR A 110 -12.26 -12.39 -11.43
C THR A 110 -11.80 -13.62 -10.66
N ALA A 111 -12.39 -14.77 -10.97
CA ALA A 111 -12.01 -16.06 -10.46
C ALA A 111 -11.30 -16.89 -11.54
N LEU A 112 -10.23 -17.57 -11.13
CA LEU A 112 -9.55 -18.62 -11.89
C LEU A 112 -9.92 -19.95 -11.24
N ILE A 113 -10.73 -20.75 -11.93
CA ILE A 113 -11.27 -22.01 -11.42
C ILE A 113 -10.50 -23.15 -12.07
N PHE A 114 -9.84 -23.96 -11.24
CA PHE A 114 -9.02 -25.10 -11.68
C PHE A 114 -9.80 -26.40 -11.59
N GLY A 115 -9.45 -27.37 -12.44
CA GLY A 115 -10.11 -28.69 -12.45
C GLY A 115 -9.96 -29.47 -11.13
N SER A 116 -8.99 -29.09 -10.29
CA SER A 116 -8.81 -29.63 -8.93
C SER A 116 -9.87 -29.16 -7.92
N GLY A 117 -10.70 -28.18 -8.28
CA GLY A 117 -11.64 -27.55 -7.35
C GLY A 117 -11.06 -26.35 -6.59
N LYS A 118 -9.78 -26.01 -6.81
CA LYS A 118 -9.19 -24.77 -6.28
C LYS A 118 -9.69 -23.58 -7.10
N ILE A 119 -10.00 -22.48 -6.41
CA ILE A 119 -10.33 -21.20 -7.05
C ILE A 119 -9.38 -20.14 -6.50
N VAL A 120 -8.79 -19.37 -7.40
CA VAL A 120 -8.04 -18.13 -7.09
C VAL A 120 -8.91 -16.94 -7.46
N ILE A 121 -9.03 -15.96 -6.59
CA ILE A 121 -9.91 -14.80 -6.76
C ILE A 121 -9.05 -13.55 -6.65
N THR A 122 -9.23 -12.62 -7.60
CA THR A 122 -8.51 -11.34 -7.66
C THR A 122 -9.47 -10.20 -8.01
N GLY A 123 -9.04 -8.97 -7.73
CA GLY A 123 -9.78 -7.73 -7.98
C GLY A 123 -10.65 -7.28 -6.79
N GLY A 124 -10.63 -8.00 -5.67
CA GLY A 124 -11.31 -7.56 -4.46
C GLY A 124 -10.56 -6.39 -3.82
N THR A 125 -11.27 -5.35 -3.39
CA THR A 125 -10.68 -4.18 -2.70
C THR A 125 -10.65 -4.32 -1.17
N SER A 126 -11.26 -5.38 -0.64
CA SER A 126 -11.21 -5.74 0.79
C SER A 126 -11.26 -7.27 0.97
N GLU A 127 -10.90 -7.74 2.15
CA GLU A 127 -11.01 -9.16 2.49
C GLU A 127 -12.47 -9.64 2.45
N GLU A 128 -13.40 -8.85 2.99
CA GLU A 128 -14.81 -9.18 3.04
C GLU A 128 -15.41 -9.28 1.63
N SER A 129 -15.03 -8.35 0.75
CA SER A 129 -15.41 -8.34 -0.66
C SER A 129 -14.89 -9.61 -1.36
N CYS A 130 -13.62 -9.95 -1.16
CA CYS A 130 -13.02 -11.16 -1.72
C CYS A 130 -13.69 -12.44 -1.20
N ARG A 131 -14.02 -12.49 0.10
CA ARG A 131 -14.74 -13.61 0.72
C ARG A 131 -16.18 -13.73 0.19
N LEU A 132 -16.87 -12.61 0.01
CA LEU A 132 -18.21 -12.58 -0.59
C LEU A 132 -18.17 -13.07 -2.05
N ALA A 133 -17.19 -12.62 -2.83
CA ALA A 133 -16.97 -13.10 -4.19
C ALA A 133 -16.76 -14.62 -4.21
N ALA A 134 -15.91 -15.14 -3.32
CA ALA A 134 -15.64 -16.56 -3.19
C ALA A 134 -16.91 -17.40 -2.94
N ARG A 135 -17.79 -16.90 -2.06
CA ARG A 135 -19.09 -17.52 -1.81
C ARG A 135 -20.00 -17.46 -3.04
N LYS A 136 -20.04 -16.33 -3.75
CA LYS A 136 -20.82 -16.18 -4.99
C LYS A 136 -20.34 -17.15 -6.08
N PHE A 137 -19.03 -17.27 -6.30
CA PHE A 137 -18.46 -18.24 -7.25
C PHE A 137 -18.78 -19.68 -6.85
N THR A 138 -18.60 -20.03 -5.58
CA THR A 138 -18.96 -21.37 -5.06
C THR A 138 -20.44 -21.68 -5.32
N ARG A 139 -21.33 -20.70 -5.11
CA ARG A 139 -22.76 -20.85 -5.36
C ARG A 139 -23.10 -21.06 -6.83
N VAL A 140 -22.38 -20.41 -7.75
CA VAL A 140 -22.53 -20.65 -9.20
C VAL A 140 -22.16 -22.10 -9.51
N ILE A 141 -21.04 -22.59 -9.00
CA ILE A 141 -20.60 -23.97 -9.22
C ILE A 141 -21.61 -24.99 -8.67
N GLN A 142 -22.18 -24.74 -7.49
CA GLN A 142 -23.26 -25.58 -6.93
C GLN A 142 -24.50 -25.62 -7.83
N LYS A 143 -24.90 -24.48 -8.41
CA LYS A 143 -26.06 -24.41 -9.32
C LYS A 143 -25.85 -25.16 -10.63
N LEU A 144 -24.60 -25.41 -11.01
CA LEU A 144 -24.24 -26.22 -12.17
C LEU A 144 -24.23 -27.73 -11.88
N GLY A 145 -24.58 -28.15 -10.67
CA GLY A 145 -24.70 -29.56 -10.29
C GLY A 145 -23.43 -30.17 -9.66
N PHE A 146 -22.37 -29.39 -9.46
CA PHE A 146 -21.18 -29.89 -8.78
C PHE A 146 -21.37 -29.86 -7.25
N PRO A 147 -20.96 -30.90 -6.49
CA PRO A 147 -21.07 -30.96 -5.03
C PRO A 147 -20.01 -30.09 -4.32
N ALA A 148 -19.83 -28.85 -4.76
CA ALA A 148 -18.84 -27.91 -4.24
C ALA A 148 -19.17 -27.44 -2.83
N ARG A 149 -18.15 -27.39 -1.96
CA ARG A 149 -18.24 -26.88 -0.58
C ARG A 149 -17.39 -25.63 -0.43
N PHE A 150 -17.92 -24.60 0.23
CA PHE A 150 -17.11 -23.42 0.56
C PHE A 150 -16.21 -23.74 1.75
N THR A 151 -14.95 -24.10 1.50
CA THR A 151 -13.99 -24.44 2.56
C THR A 151 -12.65 -23.74 2.37
N GLU A 152 -11.95 -23.50 3.47
CA GLU A 152 -10.56 -23.02 3.46
C GLU A 152 -10.33 -21.71 2.68
N PHE A 153 -11.23 -20.72 2.84
CA PHE A 153 -10.94 -19.37 2.33
C PHE A 153 -9.69 -18.81 3.01
N LYS A 154 -8.69 -18.44 2.22
CA LYS A 154 -7.43 -17.85 2.70
C LYS A 154 -7.03 -16.70 1.80
N VAL A 155 -6.74 -15.55 2.41
CA VAL A 155 -6.04 -14.45 1.74
C VAL A 155 -4.61 -14.89 1.46
N ARG A 156 -4.15 -14.65 0.23
CA ARG A 156 -2.80 -14.99 -0.24
C ARG A 156 -1.92 -13.77 -0.36
N ASN A 157 -2.49 -12.67 -0.85
CA ASN A 157 -1.77 -11.43 -1.08
C ASN A 157 -2.72 -10.25 -0.88
N VAL A 158 -2.21 -9.20 -0.23
CA VAL A 158 -2.84 -7.89 -0.08
C VAL A 158 -1.86 -6.88 -0.64
N MET A 159 -2.35 -6.07 -1.56
CA MET A 159 -1.63 -4.95 -2.14
C MET A 159 -2.21 -3.65 -1.63
N GLY A 160 -1.34 -2.74 -1.23
CA GLY A 160 -1.72 -1.40 -0.81
C GLY A 160 -0.91 -0.32 -1.52
N THR A 161 -1.41 0.90 -1.48
CA THR A 161 -0.68 2.09 -1.89
C THR A 161 -0.66 3.11 -0.75
N CYS A 162 0.40 3.91 -0.72
CA CYS A 162 0.58 5.00 0.22
C CYS A 162 1.22 6.18 -0.51
N ASP A 163 0.99 7.41 -0.06
CA ASP A 163 1.63 8.60 -0.58
C ASP A 163 2.23 9.37 0.60
N VAL A 164 3.56 9.48 0.64
CA VAL A 164 4.27 10.19 1.72
C VAL A 164 4.24 11.71 1.55
N ARG A 165 3.69 12.22 0.44
CA ARG A 165 3.48 13.65 0.17
C ARG A 165 4.75 14.49 0.02
N PHE A 166 5.89 13.88 -0.26
CA PHE A 166 7.12 14.57 -0.59
C PHE A 166 7.98 13.78 -1.58
N PRO A 167 8.80 14.45 -2.42
CA PRO A 167 9.64 13.78 -3.38
C PRO A 167 10.86 13.12 -2.70
N ILE A 168 11.29 11.98 -3.23
CA ILE A 168 12.34 11.14 -2.64
C ILE A 168 13.55 11.05 -3.58
N ARG A 169 14.77 11.12 -3.02
CA ARG A 169 16.05 10.91 -3.70
C ARG A 169 16.39 9.41 -3.70
N LEU A 170 15.92 8.70 -4.73
CA LEU A 170 16.06 7.25 -4.84
C LEU A 170 17.51 6.79 -5.00
N GLU A 171 18.37 7.60 -5.61
CA GLU A 171 19.79 7.28 -5.80
C GLU A 171 20.53 7.23 -4.46
N GLY A 172 20.20 8.15 -3.55
CA GLY A 172 20.74 8.14 -2.19
C GLY A 172 20.24 6.94 -1.40
N LEU A 173 18.95 6.64 -1.49
CA LEU A 173 18.35 5.46 -0.84
C LEU A 173 18.98 4.16 -1.37
N LEU A 174 19.20 4.04 -2.68
CA LEU A 174 19.86 2.89 -3.28
C LEU A 174 21.30 2.73 -2.76
N ASN A 175 22.07 3.81 -2.72
CA ASN A 175 23.47 3.78 -2.28
C ASN A 175 23.60 3.23 -0.86
N ASP A 176 22.75 3.72 0.06
CA ASP A 176 22.84 3.36 1.47
C ASP A 176 22.14 2.02 1.79
N HIS A 177 21.10 1.67 1.02
CA HIS A 177 20.30 0.44 1.20
C HIS A 177 20.46 -0.57 0.04
N ALA A 178 21.62 -0.62 -0.61
CA ALA A 178 21.87 -1.41 -1.82
C ALA A 178 21.57 -2.91 -1.64
N ARG A 179 21.72 -3.47 -0.43
CA ARG A 179 21.44 -4.90 -0.16
C ARG A 179 19.96 -5.24 -0.25
N PHE A 180 19.09 -4.25 -0.04
CA PHE A 180 17.64 -4.42 -0.02
C PHE A 180 16.96 -3.77 -1.22
N SER A 181 17.70 -2.96 -1.98
CA SER A 181 17.17 -2.07 -3.00
C SER A 181 17.68 -2.43 -4.39
N SER A 182 16.85 -2.22 -5.40
CA SER A 182 17.23 -2.30 -6.80
C SER A 182 16.54 -1.18 -7.56
N TYR A 183 17.30 -0.39 -8.33
CA TYR A 183 16.76 0.74 -9.06
C TYR A 183 17.48 0.90 -10.40
N GLU A 184 16.75 0.69 -11.48
CA GLU A 184 17.21 0.77 -12.85
C GLU A 184 16.17 1.60 -13.63
N PRO A 185 16.25 2.94 -13.61
CA PRO A 185 15.19 3.83 -14.10
C PRO A 185 14.84 3.62 -15.58
N GLU A 186 15.79 3.14 -16.37
CA GLU A 186 15.59 2.78 -17.79
C GLU A 186 14.72 1.54 -17.97
N LEU A 187 14.69 0.63 -16.99
CA LEU A 187 13.88 -0.59 -17.01
C LEU A 187 12.56 -0.41 -16.25
N PHE A 188 12.61 0.27 -15.10
CA PHE A 188 11.44 0.50 -14.25
C PHE A 188 11.59 1.81 -13.44
N PRO A 189 10.59 2.70 -13.45
CA PRO A 189 10.71 4.04 -12.86
C PRO A 189 10.74 4.10 -11.33
N GLY A 190 10.39 3.00 -10.64
CA GLY A 190 10.39 2.93 -9.17
C GLY A 190 11.59 2.17 -8.61
N LEU A 191 12.02 2.52 -7.40
CA LEU A 191 12.98 1.71 -6.64
C LEU A 191 12.26 0.53 -6.00
N ILE A 192 12.78 -0.68 -6.22
CA ILE A 192 12.28 -1.91 -5.61
C ILE A 192 13.00 -2.11 -4.29
N TYR A 193 12.28 -2.03 -3.17
CA TYR A 193 12.82 -2.21 -1.83
C TYR A 193 12.24 -3.48 -1.19
N LYS A 194 13.10 -4.43 -0.81
CA LYS A 194 12.71 -5.68 -0.15
C LYS A 194 12.84 -5.52 1.36
N LEU A 195 11.70 -5.33 2.03
CA LEU A 195 11.65 -5.28 3.48
C LEU A 195 11.73 -6.70 4.05
N VAL A 196 12.60 -6.89 5.05
CA VAL A 196 12.81 -8.20 5.68
C VAL A 196 11.68 -8.53 6.66
N GLU A 197 11.26 -7.54 7.45
CA GLU A 197 10.24 -7.71 8.48
C GLU A 197 9.35 -6.46 8.62
N PRO A 198 8.04 -6.54 8.34
CA PRO A 198 7.37 -7.67 7.71
C PRO A 198 7.89 -7.94 6.29
N LYS A 199 7.93 -9.22 5.89
CA LYS A 199 8.46 -9.62 4.58
C LYS A 199 7.53 -9.16 3.45
N LEU A 200 7.90 -8.10 2.75
CA LEU A 200 7.14 -7.54 1.62
C LEU A 200 8.06 -6.71 0.71
N THR A 201 7.55 -6.38 -0.47
CA THR A 201 8.25 -5.55 -1.45
C THR A 201 7.55 -4.20 -1.55
N LEU A 202 8.31 -3.11 -1.47
CA LEU A 202 7.84 -1.76 -1.74
C LEU A 202 8.36 -1.30 -3.10
N LEU A 203 7.51 -0.67 -3.89
CA LEU A 203 7.88 0.06 -5.10
C LEU A 203 7.78 1.55 -4.77
N ILE A 204 8.93 2.20 -4.65
CA ILE A 204 9.06 3.58 -4.17
C ILE A 204 9.34 4.49 -5.35
N PHE A 205 8.48 5.47 -5.58
CA PHE A 205 8.61 6.39 -6.71
C PHE A 205 9.20 7.73 -6.25
N VAL A 206 9.89 8.42 -7.16
CA VAL A 206 10.48 9.76 -6.91
C VAL A 206 9.42 10.75 -6.41
N SER A 207 8.15 10.56 -6.77
CA SER A 207 7.02 11.41 -6.38
C SER A 207 6.63 11.29 -4.89
N GLY A 208 7.10 10.26 -4.17
CA GLY A 208 6.62 9.93 -2.83
C GLY A 208 5.46 8.92 -2.80
N LYS A 209 4.98 8.52 -3.98
CA LYS A 209 4.04 7.39 -4.10
C LYS A 209 4.77 6.08 -3.79
N ILE A 210 4.08 5.18 -3.10
CA ILE A 210 4.58 3.86 -2.71
C ILE A 210 3.52 2.82 -3.00
N VAL A 211 3.94 1.71 -3.62
CA VAL A 211 3.11 0.50 -3.76
C VAL A 211 3.70 -0.58 -2.87
N LEU A 212 2.87 -1.24 -2.08
CA LEU A 212 3.26 -2.31 -1.17
C LEU A 212 2.64 -3.62 -1.66
N CYS A 213 3.48 -4.62 -1.90
CA CYS A 213 3.09 -5.92 -2.44
C CYS A 213 3.63 -7.06 -1.57
N GLY A 214 2.92 -8.19 -1.55
CA GLY A 214 3.39 -9.43 -0.93
C GLY A 214 3.00 -9.59 0.55
N ALA A 215 2.19 -8.67 1.09
CA ALA A 215 1.65 -8.83 2.43
C ALA A 215 0.54 -9.88 2.45
N ARG A 216 0.40 -10.62 3.55
CA ARG A 216 -0.72 -11.54 3.77
C ARG A 216 -1.87 -10.89 4.55
N ASP A 217 -1.59 -9.79 5.21
CA ASP A 217 -2.49 -9.07 6.07
C ASP A 217 -2.29 -7.56 5.83
N SER A 218 -3.39 -6.82 5.84
CA SER A 218 -3.42 -5.36 5.84
C SER A 218 -2.60 -4.75 6.98
N VAL A 219 -2.52 -5.41 8.15
CA VAL A 219 -1.74 -4.92 9.29
C VAL A 219 -0.25 -4.82 8.96
N HIS A 220 0.29 -5.80 8.21
CA HIS A 220 1.68 -5.78 7.77
C HIS A 220 1.98 -4.61 6.83
N LEU A 221 0.99 -4.13 6.07
CA LEU A 221 1.17 -2.96 5.20
C LEU A 221 1.40 -1.69 6.02
N ASN A 222 0.60 -1.48 7.08
CA ASN A 222 0.77 -0.33 7.97
C ASN A 222 2.12 -0.39 8.69
N GLN A 223 2.47 -1.54 9.26
CA GLN A 223 3.78 -1.74 9.91
C GLN A 223 4.96 -1.49 8.96
N ALA A 224 4.81 -1.79 7.67
CA ALA A 224 5.83 -1.51 6.67
C ALA A 224 6.03 -0.01 6.47
N ILE A 225 4.93 0.74 6.39
CA ILE A 225 4.97 2.20 6.27
C ILE A 225 5.54 2.82 7.53
N ASP A 226 5.12 2.39 8.73
CA ASP A 226 5.63 2.92 10.00
C ASP A 226 7.15 2.74 10.11
N LYS A 227 7.68 1.61 9.63
CA LYS A 227 9.14 1.36 9.60
C LYS A 227 9.86 2.15 8.51
N MET A 228 9.26 2.27 7.32
CA MET A 228 9.94 2.88 6.17
C MET A 228 9.84 4.39 6.17
N TYR A 229 8.79 4.98 6.73
CA TYR A 229 8.59 6.42 6.77
C TYR A 229 9.81 7.21 7.30
N PRO A 230 10.39 6.90 8.48
CA PRO A 230 11.56 7.63 8.99
C PRO A 230 12.81 7.46 8.12
N VAL A 231 12.93 6.34 7.40
CA VAL A 231 14.01 6.13 6.42
C VAL A 231 13.79 7.05 5.22
N LEU A 232 12.57 7.07 4.67
CA LEU A 232 12.24 7.86 3.48
C LEU A 232 12.33 9.36 3.74
N LEU A 233 12.05 9.79 4.98
CA LEU A 233 12.17 11.19 5.39
C LEU A 233 13.61 11.70 5.25
N GLN A 234 14.62 10.87 5.50
CA GLN A 234 16.04 11.23 5.34
C GLN A 234 16.44 11.46 3.88
N TYR A 235 15.70 10.90 2.93
CA TYR A 235 15.94 11.06 1.49
C TYR A 235 14.97 12.05 0.84
N ARG A 236 14.23 12.82 1.62
CA ARG A 236 13.32 13.85 1.10
C ARG A 236 14.11 14.89 0.30
N LYS A 237 13.68 15.17 -0.93
CA LYS A 237 14.16 16.33 -1.69
C LYS A 237 13.50 17.59 -1.11
N MET A 238 14.28 18.66 -0.91
CA MET A 238 13.76 19.94 -0.38
C MET A 238 12.90 20.71 -1.40
N THR A 239 12.74 20.18 -2.62
CA THR A 239 11.86 20.73 -3.65
C THR A 239 10.41 20.29 -3.41
N ALA A 240 9.45 21.12 -3.83
CA ALA A 240 8.04 20.76 -3.77
C ALA A 240 7.77 19.49 -4.60
N PRO A 241 6.93 18.55 -4.13
CA PRO A 241 6.59 17.35 -4.89
C PRO A 241 5.95 17.73 -6.23
N PRO A 242 6.35 17.09 -7.36
CA PRO A 242 5.79 17.38 -8.68
C PRO A 242 4.26 17.23 -8.76
N SER A 243 3.67 16.42 -7.87
CA SER A 243 2.21 16.26 -7.73
C SER A 243 1.49 17.52 -7.26
N LEU A 244 2.16 18.42 -6.53
CA LEU A 244 1.59 19.72 -6.12
C LEU A 244 1.80 20.83 -7.17
N VAL A 245 2.77 20.66 -8.08
CA VAL A 245 3.10 21.67 -9.11
C VAL A 245 2.17 21.56 -10.33
N THR A 246 1.62 20.37 -10.60
CA THR A 246 0.85 20.08 -11.83
C THR A 246 -0.67 20.26 -11.68
N GLY A 247 -1.16 20.69 -10.52
CA GLY A 247 -2.61 20.80 -10.24
C GLY A 247 -3.37 19.47 -10.27
N ARG A 248 -2.67 18.34 -10.46
CA ARG A 248 -3.25 16.99 -10.43
C ARG A 248 -3.36 16.52 -8.98
N THR A 249 -4.57 16.60 -8.44
CA THR A 249 -4.89 16.06 -7.11
C THR A 249 -4.88 14.54 -7.15
N GLY A 250 -3.72 13.93 -6.83
CA GLY A 250 -3.65 12.54 -6.41
C GLY A 250 -3.33 11.50 -7.48
N PHE A 251 -3.33 10.24 -7.02
CA PHE A 251 -3.16 9.03 -7.80
C PHE A 251 -4.32 8.89 -8.80
N GLU A 252 -4.05 8.89 -10.11
CA GLU A 252 -5.04 8.39 -11.07
C GLU A 252 -5.02 6.85 -10.99
N GLU A 253 -6.08 6.29 -10.41
CA GLU A 253 -6.16 4.91 -9.90
C GLU A 253 -5.85 3.79 -10.91
N ASN A 254 -5.89 4.07 -12.21
CA ASN A 254 -5.76 3.03 -13.25
C ASN A 254 -4.42 3.10 -13.99
N GLU A 255 -3.93 4.28 -14.38
CA GLU A 255 -2.73 4.35 -15.24
C GLU A 255 -1.43 3.97 -14.52
N ASP A 256 -1.28 4.34 -13.25
CA ASP A 256 -0.06 4.07 -12.48
C ASP A 256 0.03 2.58 -12.07
N ILE A 257 -1.12 1.91 -11.87
CA ILE A 257 -1.20 0.49 -11.49
C ILE A 257 -1.05 -0.41 -12.72
N ASP A 258 -1.62 -0.03 -13.86
CA ASP A 258 -1.51 -0.80 -15.10
C ASP A 258 -0.07 -0.84 -15.66
N ARG A 259 0.82 0.06 -15.21
CA ARG A 259 2.26 0.07 -15.50
C ARG A 259 3.09 -0.84 -14.59
N ILE A 260 2.49 -1.39 -13.53
CA ILE A 260 3.18 -2.32 -12.65
C ILE A 260 3.16 -3.69 -13.31
N GLU A 261 4.33 -4.13 -13.78
CA GLU A 261 4.51 -5.44 -14.39
C GLU A 261 3.87 -6.55 -13.53
N PRO A 262 3.05 -7.45 -14.12
CA PRO A 262 2.41 -8.53 -13.37
C PRO A 262 3.42 -9.42 -12.61
N SER A 263 4.66 -9.50 -13.10
CA SER A 263 5.77 -10.23 -12.45
C SER A 263 6.27 -9.60 -11.15
N ALA A 264 6.00 -8.31 -10.91
CA ALA A 264 6.28 -7.62 -9.65
C ALA A 264 5.17 -7.81 -8.60
N ILE A 265 4.01 -8.37 -9.01
CA ILE A 265 2.79 -8.49 -8.21
C ILE A 265 2.56 -9.95 -7.73
N VAL A 266 3.21 -10.94 -8.35
CA VAL A 266 3.05 -12.38 -8.05
C VAL A 266 4.11 -12.90 -7.09
#